data_AF-A0A3Q9XNY4-F1
#
_entry.id   AF-A0A3Q9XNY4-F1
#
_cell.length_a   1.000
_cell.length_b   1.000
_cell.length_c   1.000
_cell.angle_alpha   90.00
_cell.angle_beta   90.00
_cell.angle_gamma   90.00
#
_symmetry.space_group_name_H-M   'P 1'
#
loop_
_entity.id
_entity.type
_entity.pdbx_description
1 polymer ?
#
loop_
_entity_poly.entity_id
_entity_poly.type
_entity_poly.pdbx_seq_one_letter_code
_entity_poly.pdbx_strand_id
1 'polypeptide(L)'
;MGCFFFNFNPFNCIDLHPWRLITEAPPSIKTIPEELIVHIFSFLSPQELVDAQQVCKRWKRIGDEETLWKRHHHQHFKDKPLYISLFLRKARTFRNSYLFYSRWELIDRKAKLEAAALRDSPAYNPIFSERLLWMNQSQSFNHQKSLRL
;
A
#
# COMPACT_ATOMS: atom_id res chain seq x y z
N MET A 1 29.55 72.57 -35.23
CA MET A 1 28.54 71.86 -36.05
C MET A 1 28.89 70.38 -35.95
N GLY A 2 28.11 69.59 -35.21
CA GLY A 2 27.04 68.74 -35.78
C GLY A 2 27.66 67.43 -36.28
N CYS A 3 27.29 66.21 -35.86
CA CYS A 3 26.04 65.75 -35.27
C CYS A 3 26.32 64.52 -34.39
N PHE A 4 25.53 64.42 -33.31
CA PHE A 4 25.29 63.18 -32.59
C PHE A 4 24.58 62.18 -33.51
N PHE A 5 25.15 61.01 -33.69
CA PHE A 5 24.40 59.83 -34.09
C PHE A 5 24.72 58.73 -33.07
N PHE A 6 23.89 58.66 -32.04
CA PHE A 6 23.76 57.43 -31.25
C PHE A 6 23.22 56.37 -32.20
N ASN A 7 24.09 55.48 -32.64
CA ASN A 7 23.66 54.25 -33.30
C ASN A 7 23.13 53.31 -32.22
N PHE A 8 21.88 53.55 -31.79
CA PHE A 8 21.11 52.56 -31.07
C PHE A 8 20.83 51.42 -32.05
N ASN A 9 21.70 50.41 -32.04
CA ASN A 9 21.36 49.12 -32.60
C ASN A 9 20.35 48.47 -31.64
N PRO A 10 19.05 48.36 -32.00
CA PRO A 10 18.01 47.89 -31.08
C PRO A 10 18.10 46.39 -30.80
N PHE A 11 19.05 45.68 -31.43
CA PHE A 11 19.29 44.26 -31.20
C PHE A 11 20.34 43.97 -30.13
N ASN A 12 20.97 44.99 -29.52
CA ASN A 12 22.04 44.78 -28.53
C ASN A 12 21.54 44.79 -27.06
N CYS A 13 20.22 44.73 -26.82
CA CYS A 13 19.63 44.65 -25.49
C CYS A 13 18.61 43.50 -25.34
N ILE A 14 18.70 42.46 -26.18
CA ILE A 14 18.20 41.17 -25.74
C ILE A 14 19.35 40.55 -24.97
N ASP A 15 19.35 40.75 -23.65
CA ASP A 15 20.04 39.86 -22.74
C ASP A 15 19.62 38.45 -23.13
N LEU A 16 20.46 37.78 -23.91
CA LEU A 16 20.34 36.36 -24.18
C LEU A 16 20.79 35.61 -22.92
N HIS A 17 20.01 35.82 -21.87
CA HIS A 17 19.87 34.94 -20.73
C HIS A 17 18.53 34.17 -20.79
N PRO A 18 18.03 33.60 -21.92
CA PRO A 18 16.81 32.79 -21.83
C PRO A 18 17.10 31.37 -21.32
N TRP A 19 18.39 30.97 -21.19
CA TRP A 19 18.76 29.58 -20.91
C TRP A 19 19.85 29.38 -19.85
N ARG A 20 20.37 30.45 -19.22
CA ARG A 20 21.41 30.32 -18.18
C ARG A 20 20.85 30.06 -16.78
N LEU A 21 19.85 29.19 -16.70
CA LEU A 21 19.44 28.47 -15.49
C LEU A 21 19.43 26.94 -15.70
N ILE A 22 20.08 26.43 -16.76
CA ILE A 22 20.30 24.97 -16.98
C ILE A 22 21.75 24.58 -16.61
N THR A 23 22.39 25.30 -15.69
CA THR A 23 23.70 24.90 -15.12
C THR A 23 23.57 24.20 -13.78
N GLU A 24 22.38 24.12 -13.19
CA GLU A 24 22.13 23.22 -12.09
C GLU A 24 21.80 21.84 -12.67
N ALA A 25 22.50 20.80 -12.20
CA ALA A 25 22.22 19.43 -12.58
C ALA A 25 20.70 19.18 -12.57
N PRO A 26 20.14 18.37 -13.50
CA PRO A 26 18.71 18.14 -13.59
C PRO A 26 18.15 17.83 -12.20
N PRO A 27 17.04 18.49 -11.78
CA PRO A 27 16.55 18.39 -10.42
C PRO A 27 16.39 16.92 -10.05
N SER A 28 17.26 16.47 -9.16
CA SER A 28 17.26 15.08 -8.74
C SER A 28 16.02 14.84 -7.90
N ILE A 29 15.45 13.64 -7.94
CA ILE A 29 14.35 13.27 -7.04
C ILE A 29 14.72 13.42 -5.54
N LYS A 30 16.02 13.53 -5.24
CA LYS A 30 16.57 13.83 -3.93
C LYS A 30 16.33 15.28 -3.45
N THR A 31 16.10 16.23 -4.36
CA THR A 31 15.89 17.65 -4.03
C THR A 31 14.42 18.00 -3.81
N ILE A 32 13.49 17.13 -4.20
CA ILE A 32 12.06 17.33 -3.98
C ILE A 32 11.77 17.32 -2.46
N PRO A 33 11.04 18.30 -1.90
CA PRO A 33 10.58 18.30 -0.50
C PRO A 33 9.77 17.05 -0.12
N GLU A 34 9.82 16.63 1.15
CA GLU A 34 9.16 15.39 1.59
C GLU A 34 7.63 15.49 1.51
N GLU A 35 7.09 16.68 1.77
CA GLU A 35 5.66 16.99 1.74
C GLU A 35 5.07 16.75 0.36
N LEU A 36 5.82 17.09 -0.70
CA LEU A 36 5.41 16.85 -2.08
C LEU A 36 5.45 15.37 -2.42
N ILE A 37 6.44 14.62 -1.90
CA ILE A 37 6.51 13.17 -2.10
C ILE A 37 5.34 12.49 -1.38
N VAL A 38 5.01 12.89 -0.15
CA VAL A 38 3.81 12.41 0.57
C VAL A 38 2.56 12.71 -0.24
N HIS A 39 2.44 13.92 -0.79
CA HIS A 39 1.28 14.28 -1.61
C HIS A 39 1.17 13.40 -2.87
N ILE A 40 2.28 13.16 -3.58
CA ILE A 40 2.32 12.24 -4.73
C ILE A 40 1.91 10.82 -4.30
N PHE A 41 2.48 10.33 -3.20
CA PHE A 41 2.18 9.00 -2.66
C PHE A 41 0.72 8.85 -2.25
N SER A 42 0.03 9.94 -1.89
CA SER A 42 -1.38 9.92 -1.54
C SER A 42 -2.33 9.57 -2.70
N PHE A 43 -1.83 9.61 -3.95
CA PHE A 43 -2.56 9.19 -5.15
C PHE A 43 -2.30 7.73 -5.53
N LEU A 44 -1.26 7.11 -4.97
CA LEU A 44 -0.90 5.73 -5.30
C LEU A 44 -1.86 4.74 -4.63
N SER A 45 -2.10 3.61 -5.29
CA SER A 45 -2.72 2.47 -4.62
C SER A 45 -1.76 1.87 -3.58
N PRO A 46 -2.26 1.10 -2.60
CA PRO A 46 -1.42 0.48 -1.58
C PRO A 46 -0.33 -0.43 -2.14
N GLN A 47 -0.57 -1.07 -3.29
CA GLN A 47 0.42 -1.90 -3.97
C GLN A 47 1.53 -1.04 -4.59
N GLU A 48 1.16 -0.02 -5.37
CA GLU A 48 2.10 0.93 -5.97
C GLU A 48 2.91 1.69 -4.91
N LEU A 49 2.32 1.98 -3.75
CA LEU A 49 3.01 2.60 -2.62
C LEU A 49 4.10 1.69 -2.05
N VAL A 50 3.85 0.39 -1.92
CA VAL A 50 4.86 -0.59 -1.49
C VAL A 50 5.97 -0.74 -2.54
N ASP A 51 5.63 -0.66 -3.82
CA ASP A 51 6.63 -0.68 -4.90
C ASP A 51 7.50 0.58 -4.88
N ALA A 52 6.89 1.76 -4.67
CA ALA A 52 7.61 3.01 -4.49
C ALA A 52 8.57 2.95 -3.27
N GLN A 53 8.16 2.36 -2.14
CA GLN A 53 9.02 2.20 -0.97
C GLN A 53 10.31 1.40 -1.25
N GLN A 54 10.34 0.57 -2.29
CA GLN A 54 11.50 -0.25 -2.65
C GLN A 54 12.56 0.52 -3.46
N VAL A 55 12.24 1.73 -3.95
CA VAL A 55 13.16 2.53 -4.79
C VAL A 55 14.40 3.00 -4.01
N CYS A 56 14.21 3.54 -2.80
CA CYS A 56 15.33 3.97 -1.96
C CYS A 56 14.96 4.10 -0.49
N LYS A 57 15.96 4.22 0.40
CA LYS A 57 15.75 4.39 1.85
C LYS A 57 14.88 5.60 2.21
N ARG A 58 15.01 6.70 1.45
CA ARG A 58 14.22 7.92 1.65
C ARG A 58 12.74 7.67 1.34
N TRP A 59 12.46 7.02 0.21
CA TRP A 59 11.10 6.68 -0.21
C TRP A 59 10.46 5.66 0.72
N LYS A 60 11.24 4.70 1.23
CA LYS A 60 10.79 3.80 2.29
C LYS A 60 10.31 4.57 3.52
N ARG A 61 11.13 5.49 4.03
CA ARG A 61 10.77 6.30 5.20
C ARG A 61 9.50 7.11 4.97
N ILE A 62 9.42 7.82 3.85
CA ILE A 62 8.25 8.66 3.52
C ILE A 62 7.00 7.80 3.28
N GLY A 63 7.14 6.69 2.58
CA GLY A 63 6.02 5.78 2.31
C GLY A 63 5.52 5.07 3.57
N ASP A 64 6.34 4.93 4.62
CA ASP A 64 5.93 4.38 5.91
C ASP A 64 5.16 5.40 6.78
N GLU A 65 4.95 6.64 6.30
CA GLU A 65 4.17 7.65 6.99
C GLU A 65 2.74 7.18 7.29
N GLU A 66 2.37 7.32 8.55
CA GLU A 66 1.14 6.74 9.08
C GLU A 66 -0.12 7.43 8.53
N THR A 67 0.01 8.70 8.14
CA THR A 67 -1.05 9.49 7.53
C THR A 67 -1.53 8.89 6.19
N LEU A 68 -0.61 8.37 5.38
CA LEU A 68 -0.91 7.69 4.11
C LEU A 68 -1.68 6.39 4.36
N TRP A 69 -1.15 5.54 5.24
CA TRP A 69 -1.76 4.25 5.55
C TRP A 69 -3.08 4.37 6.28
N LYS A 70 -3.26 5.41 7.10
CA LYS A 70 -4.55 5.71 7.74
C LYS A 70 -5.64 5.92 6.70
N ARG A 71 -5.37 6.68 5.64
CA ARG A 71 -6.32 6.92 4.54
C ARG A 71 -6.70 5.62 3.85
N HIS A 72 -5.71 4.83 3.43
CA HIS A 72 -5.95 3.54 2.77
C HIS A 72 -6.70 2.56 3.67
N HIS A 73 -6.35 2.50 4.96
CA HIS A 73 -7.07 1.68 5.92
C HIS A 73 -8.52 2.12 6.07
N HIS A 74 -8.79 3.43 6.14
CA HIS A 74 -10.16 3.92 6.22
C HIS A 74 -10.97 3.64 4.95
N GLN A 75 -10.34 3.71 3.78
CA GLN A 75 -10.99 3.45 2.49
C GLN A 75 -11.37 1.97 2.31
N HIS A 76 -10.50 1.03 2.71
CA HIS A 76 -10.72 -0.40 2.48
C HIS A 76 -11.31 -1.14 3.70
N PHE A 77 -11.03 -0.66 4.92
CA PHE A 77 -11.30 -1.38 6.17
C PHE A 77 -11.93 -0.46 7.23
N LYS A 78 -12.90 0.37 6.82
CA LYS A 78 -13.57 1.35 7.69
C LYS A 78 -14.08 0.77 9.02
N ASP A 79 -14.63 -0.44 8.97
CA ASP A 79 -15.26 -1.10 10.11
C ASP A 79 -14.31 -2.00 10.92
N LYS A 80 -13.06 -2.16 10.46
CA LYS A 80 -12.10 -3.02 11.15
C LYS A 80 -11.27 -2.21 12.14
N PRO A 81 -11.06 -2.71 13.38
CA PRO A 81 -10.16 -2.06 14.33
C PRO A 81 -8.71 -2.15 13.83
N LEU A 82 -7.80 -1.39 14.45
CA LEU A 82 -6.38 -1.62 14.22
C LEU A 82 -6.00 -3.03 14.70
N TYR A 83 -5.25 -3.76 13.88
CA TYR A 83 -4.77 -5.08 14.22
C TYR A 83 -3.75 -5.00 15.35
N ILE A 84 -3.97 -5.78 16.40
CA ILE A 84 -3.07 -5.90 17.55
C ILE A 84 -2.50 -7.32 17.53
N SER A 85 -1.20 -7.43 17.22
CA SER A 85 -0.48 -8.68 17.47
C SER A 85 -0.07 -8.71 18.94
N LEU A 86 -0.68 -9.59 19.73
CA LEU A 86 -0.26 -9.83 21.12
C LEU A 86 1.09 -10.56 21.20
N PHE A 87 1.50 -11.22 20.12
CA PHE A 87 2.69 -12.07 20.06
C PHE A 87 3.90 -11.38 19.41
N LEU A 88 3.68 -10.50 18.43
CA LEU A 88 4.77 -9.72 17.85
C LEU A 88 4.81 -8.35 18.53
N ARG A 89 5.96 -8.01 19.12
CA ARG A 89 6.32 -6.64 19.56
C ARG A 89 6.43 -5.66 18.37
N LYS A 90 5.51 -5.70 17.41
CA LYS A 90 5.45 -4.75 16.31
C LYS A 90 4.62 -3.55 16.73
N ALA A 91 5.09 -2.37 16.33
CA ALA A 91 4.39 -1.12 16.58
C ALA A 91 2.96 -1.20 16.00
N ARG A 92 2.00 -0.68 16.78
CA ARG A 92 0.61 -0.49 16.34
C ARG A 92 0.61 0.57 15.24
N THR A 93 0.45 0.15 13.99
CA THR A 93 0.35 1.06 12.85
C THR A 93 -0.79 0.67 11.89
N PHE A 94 -1.36 1.67 11.22
CA PHE A 94 -2.33 1.52 10.13
C PHE A 94 -1.71 0.71 8.99
N ARG A 95 -0.42 0.90 8.70
CA ARG A 95 0.31 0.07 7.72
C ARG A 95 0.24 -1.41 8.05
N ASN A 96 0.62 -1.79 9.28
CA ASN A 96 0.63 -3.20 9.69
C ASN A 96 -0.77 -3.79 9.70
N SER A 97 -1.75 -3.01 10.13
CA SER A 97 -3.17 -3.41 10.13
C SER A 97 -3.70 -3.63 8.72
N TYR A 98 -3.40 -2.69 7.81
CA TYR A 98 -3.78 -2.79 6.41
C TYR A 98 -3.19 -4.04 5.75
N LEU A 99 -1.88 -4.28 5.92
CA LEU A 99 -1.21 -5.45 5.36
C LEU A 99 -1.75 -6.76 5.94
N PHE A 100 -2.06 -6.78 7.24
CA PHE A 100 -2.67 -7.94 7.89
C PHE A 100 -4.04 -8.27 7.28
N TYR A 101 -4.95 -7.29 7.22
CA TYR A 101 -6.30 -7.51 6.69
C TYR A 101 -6.30 -7.85 5.20
N SER A 102 -5.48 -7.17 4.41
CA SER A 102 -5.35 -7.47 2.98
C SER A 102 -4.89 -8.90 2.75
N ARG A 103 -3.89 -9.36 3.51
CA ARG A 103 -3.40 -10.74 3.43
C ARG A 103 -4.46 -11.74 3.89
N TRP A 104 -5.20 -11.42 4.95
CA TRP A 104 -6.25 -12.30 5.46
C TRP A 104 -7.40 -12.46 4.45
N GLU A 105 -7.86 -11.38 3.82
CA GLU A 105 -8.90 -11.44 2.79
C GLU A 105 -8.48 -12.23 1.55
N LEU A 106 -7.22 -12.11 1.14
CA LEU A 106 -6.68 -12.92 0.03
C LEU A 106 -6.71 -14.41 0.37
N ILE A 107 -6.32 -14.78 1.59
CA ILE A 107 -6.33 -16.18 2.04
C ILE A 107 -7.76 -16.71 2.14
N ASP A 108 -8.67 -15.95 2.75
CA ASP A 108 -10.09 -16.32 2.86
C ASP A 108 -10.73 -16.51 1.48
N ARG A 109 -10.48 -15.59 0.55
CA ARG A 109 -10.96 -15.69 -0.84
C ARG A 109 -10.42 -16.94 -1.52
N LYS A 110 -9.13 -17.22 -1.39
CA LYS A 110 -8.51 -18.42 -1.97
C LYS A 110 -9.14 -19.70 -1.41
N ALA A 111 -9.32 -19.77 -0.09
CA ALA A 111 -9.95 -20.92 0.56
C ALA A 111 -11.40 -21.13 0.09
N LYS A 112 -12.17 -20.04 -0.08
CA LYS A 112 -13.55 -20.11 -0.61
C LYS A 112 -13.60 -20.62 -2.04
N LEU A 113 -12.67 -20.17 -2.90
CA LEU A 113 -12.55 -20.63 -4.28
C LEU A 113 -12.15 -22.11 -4.35
N GLU A 114 -11.18 -22.53 -3.54
CA GLU A 114 -10.78 -23.94 -3.43
C GLU A 114 -11.94 -24.82 -2.95
N ALA A 115 -12.69 -24.37 -1.94
CA ALA A 115 -13.87 -25.09 -1.45
C ALA A 115 -15.00 -25.15 -2.51
N ALA A 116 -15.18 -24.11 -3.32
CA ALA A 116 -16.12 -24.11 -4.43
C ALA A 116 -15.69 -25.10 -5.52
N ALA A 117 -14.43 -25.03 -5.95
CA ALA A 117 -13.88 -25.96 -6.95
C ALA A 117 -13.95 -27.42 -6.48
N LEU A 118 -13.76 -27.68 -5.18
CA LEU A 118 -13.94 -29.02 -4.61
C LEU A 118 -15.40 -29.47 -4.74
N ARG A 119 -16.38 -28.61 -4.42
CA ARG A 119 -17.81 -28.95 -4.53
C ARG A 119 -18.25 -29.22 -5.98
N ASP A 120 -17.66 -28.51 -6.93
CA ASP A 120 -17.95 -28.68 -8.36
C ASP A 120 -17.27 -29.92 -8.96
N SER A 121 -16.36 -30.56 -8.21
CA SER A 121 -15.69 -31.77 -8.66
C SER A 121 -16.68 -32.94 -8.79
N PRO A 122 -16.67 -33.72 -9.88
CA PRO A 122 -17.52 -34.90 -10.03
C PRO A 122 -17.20 -35.99 -8.98
N ALA A 123 -16.06 -35.90 -8.30
CA ALA A 123 -15.70 -36.78 -7.19
C ALA A 123 -16.24 -36.32 -5.83
N TYR A 124 -16.84 -35.13 -5.73
CA TYR A 124 -17.40 -34.63 -4.49
C TYR A 124 -18.73 -35.31 -4.17
N ASN A 125 -18.79 -35.93 -2.99
CA ASN A 125 -20.01 -36.54 -2.48
C ASN A 125 -20.50 -35.80 -1.23
N PRO A 126 -21.61 -35.02 -1.34
CA PRO A 126 -22.09 -34.19 -0.25
C PRO A 126 -22.50 -35.02 0.98
N ILE A 127 -23.04 -36.22 0.77
CA ILE A 127 -23.50 -37.12 1.85
C ILE A 127 -22.32 -37.57 2.74
N PHE A 128 -21.17 -37.88 2.13
CA PHE A 128 -19.97 -38.23 2.91
C PHE A 128 -19.39 -37.03 3.65
N SER A 129 -19.44 -35.83 3.05
CA SER A 129 -18.94 -34.61 3.70
C SER A 129 -19.77 -34.18 4.90
N GLU A 130 -21.10 -34.27 4.83
CA GLU A 130 -21.98 -33.98 5.97
C GLU A 130 -21.81 -35.01 7.09
N ARG A 131 -21.74 -36.30 6.74
CA ARG A 131 -21.51 -37.37 7.72
C ARG A 131 -20.19 -37.19 8.47
N LEU A 132 -19.11 -36.79 7.79
CA LEU A 132 -17.82 -36.47 8.44
C LEU A 132 -17.90 -35.26 9.36
N LEU A 133 -18.71 -34.24 9.02
CA LEU A 133 -18.93 -33.07 9.87
C LEU A 133 -19.62 -33.47 11.19
N TRP A 134 -20.65 -34.31 11.10
CA TRP A 134 -21.37 -34.86 12.26
C TRP A 134 -20.47 -35.74 13.13
N MET A 135 -19.60 -36.56 12.52
CA MET A 135 -18.62 -37.38 13.24
C MET A 135 -17.59 -36.53 14.00
N ASN A 136 -17.08 -35.45 13.40
CA ASN A 136 -16.13 -34.54 14.08
C ASN A 136 -16.79 -33.75 15.22
N GLN A 137 -18.01 -33.25 15.03
CA GLN A 137 -18.74 -32.55 16.10
C GLN A 137 -18.99 -33.47 17.29
N SER A 138 -19.48 -34.69 17.04
CA SER A 138 -19.75 -35.66 18.12
C SER A 138 -18.48 -36.08 18.87
N GLN A 139 -17.34 -36.24 18.18
CA GLN A 139 -16.05 -36.46 18.84
C GLN A 139 -15.61 -35.28 19.72
N SER A 140 -15.80 -34.03 19.26
CA SER A 140 -15.50 -32.83 20.04
C SER A 140 -16.38 -32.71 21.31
N PHE A 141 -17.68 -33.02 21.19
CA PHE A 141 -18.60 -33.04 22.34
C PHE A 141 -18.23 -34.13 23.36
N ASN A 142 -17.78 -35.29 22.89
CA ASN A 142 -17.34 -36.39 23.77
C ASN A 142 -16.02 -36.04 24.48
N HIS A 143 -15.10 -35.36 23.80
CA HIS A 143 -13.84 -34.91 24.40
C HIS A 143 -14.06 -33.86 25.51
N GLN A 144 -15.03 -32.94 25.32
CA GLN A 144 -15.41 -31.96 26.36
C GLN A 144 -16.10 -32.59 27.57
N LYS A 145 -16.83 -33.70 27.42
CA LYS A 145 -17.42 -34.43 28.55
C LYS A 145 -16.36 -35.19 29.37
N SER A 146 -15.31 -35.70 28.72
CA SER A 146 -14.22 -36.42 29.40
C SER A 146 -13.30 -35.53 30.25
N LEU A 147 -13.28 -34.21 30.01
CA LEU A 147 -12.45 -33.25 30.75
C LEU A 147 -13.18 -32.56 31.91
N ARG A 148 -14.47 -32.87 32.11
CA ARG A 148 -15.33 -32.32 33.20
C ARG A 148 -15.68 -33.35 34.28
N LEU A 149 -15.03 -34.51 34.26
CA LEU A 149 -15.04 -35.53 35.32
C LEU A 149 -13.67 -35.53 36.00
#